data_AF-A0A377XQ47-F1
#
_entry.id   AF-A0A377XQ47-F1
#
_cell.length_a   1.000
_cell.length_b   1.000
_cell.length_c   1.000
_cell.angle_alpha   90.00
_cell.angle_beta   90.00
_cell.angle_gamma   90.00
#
_symmetry.space_group_name_H-M   'P 1'
#
loop_
_entity.id
_entity.type
_entity.pdbx_description
1 polymer ?
#
loop_
_entity_poly.entity_id
_entity_poly.type
_entity_poly.pdbx_seq_one_letter_code
_entity_poly.pdbx_strand_id
1 'polypeptide(L)'
;MTITGVKTDHFAPTRTPEGDLHYGHGEAGTHARGRASGGCWKWRSTCWIKNNRLAARNRARFAAKQQLVLKSGFQPGSGKTTLLTETLTRLK
;
A
#
# COMPACT_ATOMS: atom_id res chain seq x y z
N MET A 1 -10.75 -24.70 -5.54
CA MET A 1 -11.01 -23.24 -5.45
C MET A 1 -11.67 -22.82 -6.75
N THR A 2 -12.96 -22.53 -6.71
CA THR A 2 -13.73 -22.14 -7.91
C THR A 2 -13.87 -20.63 -7.86
N ILE A 3 -13.22 -19.92 -8.78
CA ILE A 3 -13.33 -18.46 -8.90
C ILE A 3 -14.54 -18.18 -9.79
N THR A 4 -15.67 -17.82 -9.19
CA THR A 4 -16.85 -17.37 -9.92
C THR A 4 -16.66 -15.92 -10.33
N GLY A 5 -16.45 -15.68 -11.63
CA GLY A 5 -16.38 -14.33 -12.18
C GLY A 5 -17.76 -13.69 -12.23
N VAL A 6 -17.95 -12.58 -11.53
CA VAL A 6 -19.15 -11.74 -11.69
C VAL A 6 -19.03 -11.02 -13.04
N LYS A 7 -19.84 -11.41 -14.02
CA LYS A 7 -20.02 -10.62 -15.26
C LYS A 7 -20.85 -9.38 -14.91
N THR A 8 -20.28 -8.20 -15.13
CA THR A 8 -20.99 -6.92 -15.07
C THR A 8 -21.07 -6.36 -16.49
N ASP A 9 -22.27 -6.31 -17.05
CA ASP A 9 -22.52 -6.03 -18.47
C ASP A 9 -22.48 -4.53 -18.85
N HIS A 10 -21.86 -3.67 -18.04
CA HIS A 10 -21.99 -2.21 -18.18
C HIS A 10 -20.68 -1.44 -18.41
N PHE A 11 -19.59 -2.12 -18.72
CA PHE A 11 -18.34 -1.44 -19.06
C PHE A 11 -18.10 -1.48 -20.57
N ALA A 12 -18.29 -0.34 -21.22
CA ALA A 12 -17.89 -0.13 -22.61
C ALA A 12 -16.86 1.03 -22.67
N PRO A 13 -15.66 0.82 -23.25
CA PRO A 13 -14.71 1.90 -23.51
C PRO A 13 -15.29 2.93 -24.47
N THR A 14 -14.92 4.20 -24.27
CA THR A 14 -15.14 5.23 -25.29
C THR A 14 -14.07 5.07 -26.36
N ARG A 15 -14.48 4.89 -27.62
CA ARG A 15 -13.54 4.72 -28.75
C ARG A 15 -13.25 6.06 -29.41
N THR A 16 -11.98 6.39 -29.64
CA THR A 16 -11.60 7.55 -30.47
C THR A 16 -11.89 7.29 -31.94
N PRO A 17 -12.02 8.34 -32.76
CA PRO A 17 -12.12 8.20 -34.21
C PRO A 17 -10.96 7.39 -34.83
N GLU A 18 -9.77 7.46 -34.24
CA GLU A 18 -8.56 6.74 -34.65
C GLU A 18 -8.54 5.27 -34.18
N GLY A 19 -9.50 4.88 -33.35
CA GLY A 19 -9.74 3.52 -32.93
C GLY A 19 -9.21 3.15 -31.53
N ASP A 20 -8.63 4.11 -30.81
CA ASP A 20 -8.13 3.90 -29.45
C ASP A 20 -9.29 3.75 -28.46
N LEU A 21 -9.13 2.81 -27.51
CA LEU A 21 -10.13 2.56 -26.47
C LEU A 21 -9.73 3.30 -25.19
N HIS A 22 -10.50 4.34 -24.85
CA HIS A 22 -10.35 5.11 -23.62
C HIS A 22 -11.21 4.55 -22.50
N TYR A 23 -10.54 4.13 -21.45
CA TYR A 23 -11.16 3.51 -20.28
C TYR A 23 -11.25 4.46 -19.06
N GLY A 24 -10.85 5.73 -19.21
CA GLY A 24 -10.49 6.61 -18.08
C GLY A 24 -11.19 7.97 -17.99
N HIS A 25 -12.31 8.20 -18.68
CA HIS A 25 -12.99 9.51 -18.71
C HIS A 25 -14.03 9.74 -17.58
N GLY A 26 -13.87 9.07 -16.43
CA GLY A 26 -14.65 9.38 -15.22
C GLY A 26 -13.89 10.37 -14.31
N GLU A 27 -14.61 11.12 -13.46
CA GLU A 27 -13.98 11.94 -12.42
C GLU A 27 -13.05 11.07 -11.57
N ALA A 28 -11.76 11.38 -11.64
CA ALA A 28 -10.64 10.59 -11.15
C ALA A 28 -10.45 9.25 -11.88
N GLY A 29 -9.48 9.23 -12.82
CA GLY A 29 -8.97 8.08 -13.57
C GLY A 29 -8.51 6.90 -12.68
N THR A 30 -9.47 6.25 -12.05
CA THR A 30 -9.28 5.19 -11.08
C THR A 30 -9.99 3.96 -11.59
N HIS A 31 -9.22 3.09 -12.23
CA HIS A 31 -9.58 1.69 -12.41
C HIS A 31 -9.52 0.95 -11.05
N ALA A 32 -10.38 1.36 -10.11
CA ALA A 32 -10.69 0.59 -8.92
C ALA A 32 -12.12 0.07 -9.08
N ARG A 33 -12.23 -1.10 -9.71
CA ARG A 33 -13.43 -1.93 -9.84
C ARG A 33 -14.38 -1.78 -8.64
N GLY A 34 -15.52 -1.12 -8.86
CA GLY A 34 -16.76 -1.30 -8.08
C GLY A 34 -16.70 -1.17 -6.55
N ARG A 35 -15.72 -0.46 -5.97
CA ARG A 35 -15.79 -0.05 -4.57
C ARG A 35 -15.75 1.46 -4.51
N ALA A 36 -16.95 2.05 -4.38
CA ALA A 36 -17.16 3.44 -4.01
C ALA A 36 -16.09 3.87 -3.01
N SER A 37 -15.50 5.03 -3.22
CA SER A 37 -14.32 5.57 -2.52
C SER A 37 -14.37 5.40 -0.98
N GLY A 38 -15.57 5.37 -0.39
CA GLY A 38 -15.79 5.07 1.03
C GLY A 38 -15.38 3.66 1.49
N GLY A 39 -15.54 2.62 0.68
CA GLY A 39 -15.17 1.24 1.03
C GLY A 39 -13.65 1.02 1.05
N CYS A 40 -12.92 1.66 0.13
CA CYS A 40 -11.46 1.65 0.10
C CYS A 40 -10.87 2.36 1.33
N TRP A 41 -11.43 3.51 1.70
CA TRP A 41 -11.02 4.26 2.88
C TRP A 41 -11.28 3.46 4.17
N LYS A 42 -12.48 2.88 4.32
CA LYS A 42 -12.83 2.08 5.51
C LYS A 42 -11.90 0.88 5.69
N TRP A 43 -11.60 0.16 4.59
CA TRP A 43 -10.62 -0.93 4.60
C TRP A 43 -9.23 -0.46 5.03
N ARG A 44 -8.71 0.61 4.40
CA ARG A 44 -7.39 1.18 4.75
C ARG A 44 -7.33 1.54 6.22
N SER A 45 -8.34 2.22 6.75
CA SER A 45 -8.42 2.59 8.17
C SER A 45 -8.40 1.36 9.09
N THR A 46 -9.12 0.29 8.75
CA THR A 46 -9.07 -0.95 9.55
C THR A 46 -7.70 -1.63 9.52
N CYS A 47 -7.00 -1.60 8.38
CA CYS A 47 -5.62 -2.11 8.27
C CYS A 47 -4.64 -1.30 9.12
N TRP A 48 -4.77 0.04 9.13
CA TRP A 48 -3.96 0.91 9.98
C TRP A 48 -4.17 0.62 11.47
N ILE A 49 -5.41 0.44 11.91
CA ILE A 49 -5.73 0.11 13.31
C ILE A 49 -5.09 -1.23 13.71
N LYS A 50 -5.23 -2.27 12.88
CA LYS A 50 -4.60 -3.58 13.14
C LYS A 50 -3.08 -3.47 13.20
N ASN A 51 -2.47 -2.76 12.24
CA ASN A 51 -1.04 -2.54 12.21
C ASN A 51 -0.54 -1.80 13.46
N ASN A 52 -1.28 -0.80 13.94
CA ASN A 52 -0.94 -0.08 15.17
C ASN A 52 -0.98 -0.97 16.41
N ARG A 53 -1.97 -1.88 16.50
CA ARG A 53 -2.02 -2.88 17.58
C ARG A 53 -0.80 -3.82 17.54
N LEU A 54 -0.40 -4.27 16.35
CA LEU A 54 0.81 -5.09 16.19
C LEU A 54 2.08 -4.31 16.53
N ALA A 55 2.18 -3.05 16.09
CA ALA A 55 3.31 -2.18 16.41
C ALA A 55 3.45 -1.96 17.93
N ALA A 56 2.33 -1.78 18.66
CA ALA A 56 2.35 -1.66 20.11
C ALA A 56 2.91 -2.92 20.79
N ARG A 57 2.47 -4.11 20.37
CA ARG A 57 3.01 -5.39 20.86
C ARG A 57 4.51 -5.54 20.56
N ASN A 58 4.95 -5.15 19.36
CA ASN A 58 6.37 -5.21 19.00
C ASN A 58 7.21 -4.28 19.88
N ARG A 59 6.77 -3.03 20.11
CA ARG A 59 7.46 -2.08 21.00
C ARG A 59 7.60 -2.64 22.42
N ALA A 60 6.54 -3.21 22.99
CA ALA A 60 6.60 -3.83 24.31
C ALA A 60 7.64 -4.97 24.37
N ARG A 61 7.69 -5.81 23.33
CA ARG A 61 8.69 -6.90 23.22
C ARG A 61 10.12 -6.38 23.10
N PHE A 62 10.35 -5.32 22.32
CA PHE A 62 11.68 -4.72 22.17
C PHE A 62 12.15 -4.07 23.47
N ALA A 63 11.26 -3.36 24.18
CA ALA A 63 11.56 -2.77 25.48
C ALA A 63 11.91 -3.82 26.53
N ALA A 64 11.14 -4.91 26.60
CA ALA A 64 11.43 -6.03 27.50
C ALA A 64 12.80 -6.68 27.24
N LYS A 65 13.32 -6.57 26.01
CA LYS A 65 14.65 -7.08 25.60
C LYS A 65 15.74 -6.00 25.59
N GLN A 66 15.45 -4.78 26.00
CA GLN A 66 16.37 -3.64 25.96
C GLN A 66 16.95 -3.39 24.55
N GLN A 67 16.14 -3.57 23.51
CA GLN A 67 16.55 -3.40 22.12
C GLN A 67 16.17 -2.01 21.59
N LEU A 68 17.16 -1.25 21.11
CA LEU A 68 16.93 -0.05 20.32
C LEU A 68 16.52 -0.45 18.89
N VAL A 69 15.32 -0.04 18.46
CA VAL A 69 14.79 -0.37 17.14
C VAL A 69 14.42 0.89 16.37
N LEU A 70 15.04 1.06 15.20
CA LEU A 70 14.87 2.22 14.33
C LEU A 70 14.11 1.82 13.06
N LYS A 71 13.08 2.59 12.68
CA LYS A 71 12.35 2.42 11.41
C LYS A 71 12.65 3.58 10.48
N SER A 72 13.36 3.30 9.39
CA SER A 72 13.67 4.27 8.34
C SER A 72 12.59 4.26 7.25
N GLY A 73 11.71 5.27 7.26
CA GLY A 73 10.75 5.49 6.19
C GLY A 73 11.41 6.27 5.05
N PHE A 74 11.68 5.64 3.91
CA PHE A 74 12.16 6.39 2.75
C PHE A 74 11.74 5.75 1.42
N GLN A 75 11.66 6.59 0.38
CA GLN A 75 11.48 6.23 -1.03
C GLN A 75 12.63 5.35 -1.56
N PRO A 76 12.44 4.65 -2.69
CA PRO A 76 13.51 3.93 -3.38
C PRO A 76 14.73 4.82 -3.63
N GLY A 77 15.94 4.29 -3.54
CA GLY A 77 17.19 5.03 -3.83
C GLY A 77 17.73 5.94 -2.70
N SER A 78 17.04 6.05 -1.58
CA SER A 78 17.40 6.91 -0.43
C SER A 78 18.63 6.50 0.39
N GLY A 79 19.37 5.47 -0.03
CA GLY A 79 20.62 5.09 0.65
C GLY A 79 20.48 4.41 2.02
N LYS A 80 19.32 3.82 2.37
CA LYS A 80 19.13 3.10 3.66
C LYS A 80 20.20 2.03 3.92
N THR A 81 20.57 1.30 2.86
CA THR A 81 21.60 0.27 2.96
C THR A 81 22.96 0.90 3.26
N THR A 82 23.31 1.99 2.57
CA THR A 82 24.53 2.76 2.85
C THR A 82 24.55 3.28 4.28
N LEU A 83 23.45 3.89 4.74
CA LEU A 83 23.32 4.36 6.12
C LEU A 83 23.51 3.21 7.13
N LEU A 84 22.87 2.06 6.89
CA LEU A 84 23.00 0.89 7.75
C LEU A 84 24.45 0.38 7.78
N THR A 85 25.08 0.20 6.62
CA THR A 85 26.45 -0.30 6.51
C THR A 85 27.45 0.65 7.18
N GLU A 86 27.34 1.96 6.94
CA GLU A 86 28.18 2.97 7.59
C GLU A 86 27.99 2.99 9.11
N THR A 87 26.74 2.90 9.58
CA THR A 87 26.44 2.89 11.02
C THR A 87 27.06 1.65 11.68
N LEU A 88 26.96 0.48 11.07
CA LEU A 88 27.56 -0.76 11.60
C LEU A 88 29.09 -0.69 11.60
N THR A 89 29.72 -0.10 10.59
CA THR A 89 31.18 0.08 10.54
C THR A 89 31.68 1.00 11.65
N ARG A 90 30.95 2.07 11.96
CA ARG A 90 31.33 3.07 12.99
C ARG A 90 31.04 2.63 14.43
N LEU A 91 30.20 1.61 14.61
CA LEU A 91 29.85 1.05 15.92
C LEU A 91 30.66 -0.21 16.27
N LYS A 92 31.57 -0.64 15.40
CA LYS A 92 32.63 -1.61 15.75
C LYS A 92 33.64 -0.95 16.68
#